data_AF-A0A971ALN3-F1
#
_entry.id   AF-A0A971ALN3-F1
#
_cell.length_a   1.000
_cell.length_b   1.000
_cell.length_c   1.000
_cell.angle_alpha   90.00
_cell.angle_beta   90.00
_cell.angle_gamma   90.00
#
_symmetry.space_group_name_H-M   'P 1'
#
loop_
_entity.id
_entity.type
_entity.pdbx_description
1 polymer ?
#
loop_
_entity_poly.entity_id
_entity_poly.type
_entity_poly.pdbx_seq_one_letter_code
_entity_poly.pdbx_strand_id
1 'polypeptide(L)'
;MAIRKLKPTKIICSLLAAALTLALPGLAEAKIVGYVTSDGSDLYEFDFDLLIAAYVDKALGGKSILFDEYMKHPVQLYLDDKNGYIDFMAALNAYVDAYLSGKKFDIHEYTAGPKAVVVDVERVRVVTVEKGKLKFTDKIIG
;
A
#
# COMPACT_ATOMS: atom_id res chain seq x y z
N MET A 1 30.00 -29.01 0.37
CA MET A 1 28.87 -28.18 -0.13
C MET A 1 28.32 -27.39 1.05
N ALA A 2 28.67 -26.10 1.17
CA ALA A 2 28.30 -25.27 2.32
C ALA A 2 26.99 -24.52 2.04
N ILE A 3 25.94 -24.81 2.78
CA ILE A 3 24.68 -24.07 2.74
C ILE A 3 24.91 -22.74 3.47
N ARG A 4 25.03 -21.64 2.73
CA ARG A 4 25.13 -20.29 3.30
C ARG A 4 23.81 -19.95 3.99
N LYS A 5 23.83 -19.85 5.33
CA LYS A 5 22.70 -19.31 6.10
C LYS A 5 22.45 -17.87 5.69
N LEU A 6 21.31 -17.62 5.04
CA LEU A 6 20.84 -16.28 4.69
C LEU A 6 20.61 -15.48 5.98
N LYS A 7 21.23 -14.32 6.11
CA LYS A 7 21.03 -13.42 7.26
C LYS A 7 19.66 -12.72 7.13
N PRO A 8 18.84 -12.65 8.18
CA PRO A 8 17.46 -12.15 8.12
C PRO A 8 17.36 -10.63 7.87
N THR A 9 18.46 -9.90 7.97
CA THR A 9 18.48 -8.44 7.86
C THR A 9 18.38 -7.88 6.42
N LYS A 10 18.37 -8.74 5.40
CA LYS A 10 18.23 -8.30 3.99
C LYS A 10 16.92 -8.71 3.32
N ILE A 11 16.01 -9.37 4.03
CA ILE A 11 14.72 -9.79 3.45
C ILE A 11 13.64 -8.71 3.60
N ILE A 12 13.82 -7.75 4.51
CA ILE A 12 12.84 -6.70 4.79
C ILE A 12 12.76 -5.66 3.65
N CYS A 13 13.86 -5.41 2.91
CA CYS A 13 13.82 -4.53 1.74
C CYS A 13 13.23 -5.19 0.47
N SER A 14 13.15 -6.51 0.42
CA SER A 14 12.70 -7.24 -0.78
C SER A 14 11.18 -7.33 -0.90
N LEU A 15 10.45 -7.23 0.21
CA LEU A 15 8.98 -7.23 0.22
C LEU A 15 8.39 -5.89 -0.23
N LEU A 16 9.05 -4.78 0.10
CA LEU A 16 8.62 -3.43 -0.30
C LEU A 16 8.77 -3.19 -1.80
N ALA A 17 9.83 -3.75 -2.41
CA ALA A 17 10.06 -3.66 -3.85
C ALA A 17 9.01 -4.44 -4.67
N ALA A 18 8.50 -5.56 -4.14
CA ALA A 18 7.44 -6.34 -4.77
C ALA A 18 6.06 -5.64 -4.70
N ALA A 19 5.81 -4.84 -3.66
CA ALA A 19 4.59 -4.04 -3.55
C ALA A 19 4.54 -2.88 -4.56
N LEU A 20 5.70 -2.32 -4.92
CA LEU A 20 5.83 -1.21 -5.87
C LEU A 20 5.84 -1.65 -7.34
N THR A 21 6.26 -2.88 -7.67
CA THR A 21 6.25 -3.40 -9.05
C THR A 21 4.88 -3.87 -9.55
N LEU A 22 3.87 -3.93 -8.69
CA LEU A 22 2.49 -4.29 -9.07
C LEU A 22 1.69 -3.10 -9.64
N ALA A 23 2.26 -1.89 -9.69
CA ALA A 23 1.65 -0.70 -10.31
C ALA A 23 1.85 -0.63 -11.84
N LEU A 24 1.80 -1.78 -12.53
CA LEU A 24 1.62 -1.77 -13.98
C LEU A 24 0.14 -1.47 -14.27
N PRO A 25 -0.18 -0.55 -15.20
CA PRO A 25 -1.57 -0.22 -15.49
C PRO A 25 -2.30 -1.45 -16.01
N GLY A 26 -3.17 -2.02 -15.19
CA GLY A 26 -4.22 -2.93 -15.61
C GLY A 26 -5.24 -2.19 -16.45
N LEU A 27 -5.93 -2.89 -17.35
CA LEU A 27 -7.04 -2.36 -18.15
C LEU A 27 -8.35 -2.22 -17.33
N ALA A 28 -8.31 -2.52 -16.03
CA ALA A 28 -9.45 -2.35 -15.14
C ALA A 28 -9.67 -0.86 -14.84
N GLU A 29 -10.91 -0.38 -14.96
CA GLU A 29 -11.30 1.01 -14.66
C GLU A 29 -11.16 1.41 -13.18
N ALA A 30 -10.69 0.53 -12.31
CA ALA A 30 -10.56 0.79 -10.88
C ALA A 30 -9.12 1.03 -10.47
N LYS A 31 -8.91 2.10 -9.70
CA LYS A 31 -7.59 2.54 -9.27
C LYS A 31 -7.48 2.34 -7.76
N ILE A 32 -6.36 1.74 -7.31
CA ILE A 32 -5.91 1.94 -5.93
C ILE A 32 -5.56 3.42 -5.83
N VAL A 33 -6.41 4.19 -5.14
CA VAL A 33 -6.27 5.63 -4.96
C VAL A 33 -5.60 5.98 -3.64
N GLY A 34 -5.39 5.01 -2.75
CA GLY A 34 -4.63 5.24 -1.53
C GLY A 34 -4.13 3.98 -0.86
N TYR A 35 -3.22 4.19 0.09
CA TYR A 35 -2.71 3.17 1.00
C TYR A 35 -3.03 3.57 2.43
N VAL A 36 -3.35 2.59 3.27
CA VAL A 36 -3.57 2.82 4.70
C VAL A 36 -2.54 2.05 5.50
N THR A 37 -1.78 2.76 6.34
CA THR A 37 -0.87 2.14 7.32
C THR A 37 -1.47 2.21 8.73
N SER A 38 -0.94 1.40 9.65
CA SER A 38 -1.40 1.41 11.04
C SER A 38 -0.27 1.26 12.05
N ASP A 39 -0.36 2.04 13.12
CA ASP A 39 0.47 1.87 14.32
C ASP A 39 -0.11 0.86 15.32
N GLY A 40 -1.21 0.19 14.95
CA GLY A 40 -1.97 -0.73 15.79
C GLY A 40 -3.11 -0.09 16.58
N SER A 41 -3.20 1.24 16.61
CA SER A 41 -4.30 1.99 17.24
C SER A 41 -5.07 2.82 16.21
N ASP A 42 -4.35 3.58 15.38
CA ASP A 42 -4.91 4.47 14.38
C ASP A 42 -4.63 3.95 12.95
N LEU A 43 -5.48 4.37 12.02
CA LEU A 43 -5.33 4.14 10.58
C LEU A 43 -4.94 5.45 9.90
N TYR A 44 -3.91 5.40 9.06
CA TYR A 44 -3.34 6.56 8.37
C TYR A 44 -3.47 6.38 6.86
N GLU A 45 -4.30 7.19 6.21
CA GLU A 45 -4.56 7.15 4.76
C GLU A 45 -3.60 8.09 4.03
N PHE A 46 -2.93 7.56 3.01
CA PHE A 46 -2.04 8.27 2.11
C PHE A 46 -2.60 8.17 0.69
N ASP A 47 -2.83 9.32 0.06
CA ASP A 47 -3.19 9.39 -1.35
C ASP A 47 -2.06 8.80 -2.22
N PHE A 48 -2.44 7.98 -3.21
CA PHE A 48 -1.50 7.28 -4.07
C PHE A 48 -0.63 8.25 -4.88
N ASP A 49 -1.23 9.26 -5.53
CA ASP A 49 -0.51 10.17 -6.42
C ASP A 49 0.45 11.07 -5.62
N LEU A 50 0.02 11.54 -4.44
CA LEU A 50 0.89 12.27 -3.50
C LEU A 50 2.04 11.40 -2.98
N LEU A 51 1.79 10.12 -2.67
CA LEU A 51 2.82 9.23 -2.17
C LEU A 51 3.86 8.89 -3.26
N ILE A 52 3.44 8.71 -4.51
CA ILE A 52 4.35 8.51 -5.64
C ILE A 52 5.23 9.75 -5.85
N ALA A 53 4.65 10.96 -5.85
CA ALA A 53 5.44 12.19 -5.94
C ALA A 53 6.46 12.29 -4.79
N ALA A 54 6.01 12.02 -3.56
CA ALA A 54 6.84 12.01 -2.37
C ALA A 54 7.97 10.97 -2.43
N TYR A 55 7.72 9.79 -2.99
CA TYR A 55 8.73 8.76 -3.22
C TYR A 55 9.77 9.20 -4.26
N VAL A 56 9.33 9.76 -5.39
CA VAL A 56 10.23 10.25 -6.44
C VAL A 56 11.18 11.32 -5.89
N ASP A 57 10.66 12.28 -5.13
CA ASP A 57 11.48 13.31 -4.48
C ASP A 57 12.54 12.70 -3.56
N LYS A 58 12.16 11.68 -2.77
CA LYS A 58 13.08 10.94 -1.90
C LYS A 58 14.15 10.19 -2.71
N ALA A 59 13.74 9.52 -3.78
CA ALA A 59 14.62 8.72 -4.64
C ALA A 59 15.67 9.58 -5.37
N LEU A 60 15.33 10.84 -5.68
CA LEU A 60 16.25 11.83 -6.24
C LEU A 60 17.18 12.48 -5.20
N GLY A 61 17.16 11.99 -3.95
CA GLY A 61 18.00 12.47 -2.85
C GLY A 61 17.41 13.63 -2.05
N GLY A 62 16.16 14.01 -2.34
CA GLY A 62 15.42 15.01 -1.59
C GLY A 62 14.96 14.52 -0.21
N LYS A 63 14.44 15.45 0.60
CA LYS A 63 13.69 15.11 1.82
C LYS A 63 12.22 14.94 1.45
N SER A 64 11.58 13.93 2.02
CA SER A 64 10.16 13.68 1.78
C SER A 64 9.49 13.24 3.08
N ILE A 65 8.93 14.21 3.81
CA ILE A 65 8.33 13.94 5.12
C ILE A 65 7.08 13.07 5.01
N LEU A 66 6.36 13.12 3.88
CA LEU A 66 5.17 12.30 3.64
C LEU A 66 5.56 10.84 3.43
N PHE A 67 6.56 10.59 2.58
CA PHE A 67 7.06 9.23 2.35
C PHE A 67 7.74 8.66 3.61
N ASP A 68 8.49 9.50 4.34
CA ASP A 68 9.09 9.09 5.61
C ASP A 68 8.02 8.72 6.66
N GLU A 69 6.88 9.42 6.68
CA GLU A 69 5.73 9.07 7.54
C GLU A 69 5.10 7.73 7.13
N TYR A 70 4.82 7.55 5.84
CA TYR A 70 4.27 6.32 5.29
C TYR A 70 5.12 5.09 5.66
N MET A 71 6.45 5.23 5.63
CA MET A 71 7.39 4.15 5.90
C MET A 71 7.50 3.72 7.37
N LYS A 72 6.88 4.44 8.32
CA LYS A 72 6.96 4.10 9.75
C LYS A 72 6.21 2.83 10.12
N HIS A 73 5.15 2.52 9.37
CA HIS A 73 4.15 1.53 9.75
C HIS A 73 3.81 0.61 8.57
N PRO A 74 3.44 -0.66 8.84
CA PRO A 74 3.04 -1.57 7.77
C PRO A 74 1.74 -1.11 7.12
N VAL A 75 1.62 -1.33 5.81
CA VAL A 75 0.34 -1.19 5.10
C VAL A 75 -0.61 -2.27 5.61
N GLN A 76 -1.85 -1.86 5.89
CA GLN A 76 -2.94 -2.74 6.32
C GLN A 76 -4.05 -2.80 5.27
N LEU A 77 -4.30 -1.70 4.55
CA LEU A 77 -5.40 -1.62 3.59
C LEU A 77 -4.96 -0.92 2.30
N TYR A 78 -5.59 -1.32 1.20
CA TYR A 78 -5.69 -0.51 0.00
C TYR A 78 -6.99 0.29 0.04
N LEU A 79 -6.98 1.51 -0.51
CA LEU A 79 -8.20 2.24 -0.84
C LEU A 79 -8.43 2.12 -2.34
N ASP A 80 -9.46 1.38 -2.71
CA ASP A 80 -9.96 1.21 -4.07
C ASP A 80 -11.14 2.18 -4.30
N ASP A 81 -11.16 2.83 -5.46
CA ASP A 81 -12.19 3.83 -5.80
C ASP A 81 -13.59 3.23 -6.02
N LYS A 82 -13.72 1.92 -6.20
CA LYS A 82 -14.98 1.22 -6.40
C LYS A 82 -15.47 0.49 -5.14
N ASN A 83 -14.59 -0.31 -4.53
CA ASN A 83 -14.96 -1.17 -3.39
C ASN A 83 -14.56 -0.59 -2.02
N GLY A 84 -13.86 0.54 -1.98
CA GLY A 84 -13.44 1.18 -0.72
C GLY A 84 -12.21 0.51 -0.11
N TYR A 85 -12.23 0.28 1.20
CA TYR A 85 -11.07 -0.25 1.93
C TYR A 85 -10.95 -1.77 1.76
N ILE A 86 -9.82 -2.23 1.21
CA ILE A 86 -9.54 -3.64 0.92
C ILE A 86 -8.41 -4.16 1.80
N ASP A 87 -8.58 -5.34 2.37
CA ASP A 87 -7.55 -6.01 3.19
C ASP A 87 -6.27 -6.30 2.37
N PHE A 88 -5.16 -5.74 2.82
CA PHE A 88 -3.86 -5.90 2.15
C PHE A 88 -3.38 -7.35 2.15
N MET A 89 -3.55 -8.06 3.27
CA MET A 89 -3.07 -9.44 3.42
C MET A 89 -3.88 -10.42 2.58
N ALA A 90 -5.18 -10.20 2.43
CA ALA A 90 -6.04 -10.97 1.54
C ALA A 90 -5.60 -10.82 0.06
N ALA A 91 -5.29 -9.59 -0.36
CA ALA A 91 -4.77 -9.34 -1.70
C ALA A 91 -3.39 -9.98 -1.92
N LEU A 92 -2.50 -9.91 -0.92
CA LEU A 92 -1.19 -10.55 -0.97
C LEU A 92 -1.32 -12.08 -1.05
N ASN A 93 -2.22 -12.69 -0.28
CA ASN A 93 -2.50 -14.12 -0.36
C ASN A 93 -3.04 -14.51 -1.74
N ALA A 94 -3.96 -13.72 -2.30
CA ALA A 94 -4.49 -13.95 -3.65
C ALA A 94 -3.39 -13.86 -4.72
N TYR A 95 -2.44 -12.94 -4.58
CA TYR A 95 -1.24 -12.87 -5.42
C TYR A 95 -0.37 -14.12 -5.29
N VAL A 96 -0.07 -14.56 -4.07
CA VAL A 96 0.74 -15.76 -3.81
C VAL A 96 0.07 -17.00 -4.40
N ASP A 97 -1.23 -17.17 -4.22
CA ASP A 97 -1.99 -18.30 -4.77
C ASP A 97 -1.97 -18.31 -6.30
N ALA A 98 -2.14 -17.14 -6.93
CA ALA A 98 -2.06 -17.00 -8.38
C ALA A 98 -0.64 -17.36 -8.88
N TYR A 99 0.40 -16.85 -8.23
CA TYR A 99 1.79 -17.14 -8.57
C TYR A 99 2.10 -18.64 -8.47
N LEU A 100 1.75 -19.29 -7.35
CA LEU A 100 1.96 -20.72 -7.14
C LEU A 100 1.17 -21.58 -8.14
N SER A 101 0.02 -21.08 -8.60
CA SER A 101 -0.82 -21.74 -9.60
C SER A 101 -0.40 -21.45 -11.05
N GLY A 102 0.67 -20.67 -11.27
CA GLY A 102 1.09 -20.25 -12.61
C GLY A 102 0.10 -19.31 -13.33
N LYS A 103 -0.79 -18.66 -12.58
CA LYS A 103 -1.78 -17.70 -13.10
C LYS A 103 -1.24 -16.28 -13.02
N LYS A 104 -1.73 -15.41 -13.91
CA LYS A 104 -1.52 -13.97 -13.78
C LYS A 104 -2.37 -13.43 -12.63
N PHE A 105 -1.86 -12.38 -11.98
CA PHE A 105 -2.57 -11.62 -10.97
C PHE A 105 -2.51 -10.14 -11.35
N ASP A 106 -3.66 -9.49 -11.28
CA ASP A 106 -3.80 -8.05 -11.42
C ASP A 106 -4.42 -7.53 -10.12
N ILE A 107 -3.70 -6.65 -9.43
CA ILE A 107 -4.13 -6.11 -8.14
C ILE A 107 -5.35 -5.20 -8.30
N HIS A 108 -5.43 -4.42 -9.38
CA HIS A 108 -6.56 -3.53 -9.65
C HIS A 108 -7.82 -4.32 -9.99
N GLU A 109 -7.67 -5.41 -10.76
CA GLU A 109 -8.79 -6.33 -11.00
C GLU A 109 -9.25 -7.01 -9.70
N TYR A 110 -8.30 -7.39 -8.83
CA TYR A 110 -8.63 -8.01 -7.55
C TYR A 110 -9.38 -7.04 -6.63
N THR A 111 -8.83 -5.83 -6.38
CA THR A 111 -9.39 -4.88 -5.42
C THR A 111 -10.78 -4.40 -5.82
N ALA A 112 -11.02 -4.25 -7.12
CA ALA A 112 -12.30 -3.82 -7.69
C ALA A 112 -13.29 -4.97 -7.95
N GLY A 113 -12.81 -6.21 -7.80
CA GLY A 113 -13.52 -7.43 -8.10
C GLY A 113 -14.39 -7.90 -6.93
N PRO A 114 -15.36 -8.80 -7.17
CA PRO A 114 -16.24 -9.34 -6.13
C PRO A 114 -15.53 -10.28 -5.15
N LYS A 115 -14.25 -10.60 -5.39
CA LYS A 115 -13.42 -11.44 -4.52
C LYS A 115 -12.56 -10.62 -3.56
N ALA A 116 -12.58 -9.29 -3.67
CA ALA A 116 -11.90 -8.41 -2.74
C ALA A 116 -12.48 -8.64 -1.34
N VAL A 117 -11.59 -8.72 -0.34
CA VAL A 117 -12.01 -8.71 1.05
C VAL A 117 -12.13 -7.25 1.48
N VAL A 118 -13.37 -6.75 1.44
CA VAL A 118 -13.71 -5.39 1.89
C VAL A 118 -13.68 -5.35 3.41
N VAL A 119 -13.05 -4.30 3.95
CA VAL A 119 -12.95 -4.04 5.38
C VAL A 119 -13.84 -2.85 5.71
N ASP A 120 -14.70 -3.02 6.72
CA ASP A 120 -15.47 -1.92 7.26
C ASP A 120 -14.54 -1.05 8.13
N VAL A 121 -14.40 0.21 7.77
CA VAL A 121 -13.50 1.16 8.41
C VAL A 121 -14.37 2.32 8.86
N GLU A 122 -14.41 2.62 10.15
CA GLU A 122 -15.20 3.75 10.68
C GLU A 122 -14.47 5.10 10.52
N ARG A 123 -13.13 5.07 10.59
CA ARG A 123 -12.30 6.27 10.60
C ARG A 123 -10.89 6.01 10.10
N VAL A 124 -10.35 6.98 9.37
CA VAL A 124 -8.93 7.10 9.09
C VAL A 124 -8.45 8.53 9.37
N ARG A 125 -7.13 8.70 9.51
CA ARG A 125 -6.47 10.00 9.47
C ARG A 125 -5.81 10.18 8.12
N VAL A 126 -6.32 11.10 7.31
CA VAL A 126 -5.72 11.45 6.02
C VAL A 126 -4.46 12.25 6.28
N VAL A 127 -3.35 11.79 5.72
CA VAL A 127 -2.02 12.39 5.90
C VAL A 127 -1.66 13.20 4.65
N THR A 128 -1.41 14.48 4.84
CA THR A 128 -1.02 15.42 3.79
C THR A 128 0.15 16.29 4.23
N VAL A 129 0.72 17.07 3.30
CA VAL A 129 1.72 18.08 3.61
C VAL A 129 1.16 19.46 3.35
N GLU A 130 1.15 20.30 4.38
CA GLU A 130 0.79 21.71 4.28
C GLU A 130 1.92 22.57 4.82
N LYS A 131 2.38 23.56 4.02
CA LYS A 131 3.46 24.48 4.40
C LYS A 131 4.73 23.75 4.91
N GLY A 132 5.06 22.62 4.28
CA GLY A 132 6.23 21.82 4.60
C GLY A 132 6.14 21.02 5.91
N LYS A 133 4.94 20.85 6.47
CA LYS A 133 4.68 20.03 7.66
C LYS A 133 3.58 19.02 7.39
N LEU A 134 3.64 17.88 8.09
CA LEU A 134 2.58 16.90 8.07
C LEU A 134 1.31 17.48 8.70
N LYS A 135 0.18 17.18 8.08
CA LYS A 135 -1.15 17.44 8.60
C LYS A 135 -1.95 16.15 8.58
N PHE A 136 -2.63 15.90 9.69
CA PHE A 136 -3.49 14.74 9.90
C PHE A 136 -4.92 15.26 10.02
N THR A 137 -5.83 14.74 9.18
CA THR A 137 -7.23 15.14 9.19
C THR A 137 -8.09 13.90 9.37
N ASP A 138 -8.92 13.88 10.41
CA ASP A 138 -9.88 12.80 10.63
C ASP A 138 -10.91 12.77 9.48
N LYS A 139 -11.10 11.58 8.92
CA LYS A 139 -12.12 11.26 7.92
C LYS A 139 -12.99 10.15 8.51
N ILE A 140 -14.23 10.49 8.85
CA ILE A 140 -15.24 9.53 9.29
C ILE A 140 -15.86 8.91 8.04
N ILE A 141 -15.90 7.59 8.02
CA ILE A 141 -16.52 6.79 6.97
C ILE A 141 -17.84 6.29 7.54
N GLY A 142 -18.92 6.45 6.79
CA GLY A 142 -20.28 6.10 7.20
C GLY A 142 -20.93 5.12 6.25
#